data_AF-A0AA41ZCB3-F1
#
_entry.id   AF-A0AA41ZCB3-F1
#
_cell.length_a   1.000
_cell.length_b   1.000
_cell.length_c   1.000
_cell.angle_alpha   90.00
_cell.angle_beta   90.00
_cell.angle_gamma   90.00
#
_symmetry.space_group_name_H-M   'P 1'
#
loop_
_entity.id
_entity.type
_entity.pdbx_description
1 polymer ?
#
loop_
_entity_poly.entity_id
_entity_poly.type
_entity_poly.pdbx_seq_one_letter_code
_entity_poly.pdbx_strand_id
1 'polypeptide(L)'
;MREADTNEDMRTLALGALAWTLGEPRRAERLIALTGLAPDDLRARVGDATVLAACLGFLEGHEPDLIACAAALGVAPERLVAARRGLEAA
;
A
#
# COMPACT_ATOMS: atom_id res chain seq x y z
N MET A 1 4.75 15.95 -17.72
CA MET A 1 4.26 15.57 -16.38
C MET A 1 5.47 15.56 -15.45
N ARG A 2 5.44 16.30 -14.35
CA ARG A 2 6.58 16.46 -13.45
C ARG A 2 6.70 15.23 -12.55
N GLU A 3 7.91 14.82 -12.16
CA GLU A 3 8.14 13.66 -11.28
C GLU A 3 7.35 13.74 -9.95
N ALA A 4 7.03 14.96 -9.51
CA ALA A 4 6.19 15.23 -8.34
C ALA A 4 4.74 14.71 -8.50
N ASP A 5 4.11 14.87 -9.68
CA ASP A 5 2.76 14.37 -9.96
C ASP A 5 2.71 12.85 -9.85
N THR A 6 3.70 12.17 -10.43
CA THR A 6 3.80 10.70 -10.37
C THR A 6 3.98 10.19 -8.95
N ASN A 7 4.76 10.89 -8.11
CA ASN A 7 4.95 10.50 -6.71
C ASN A 7 3.66 10.68 -5.88
N GLU A 8 2.93 11.78 -6.12
CA GLU A 8 1.64 12.02 -5.47
C GLU A 8 0.59 10.98 -5.89
N ASP A 9 0.58 10.58 -7.17
CA ASP A 9 -0.26 9.49 -7.67
C ASP A 9 0.07 8.14 -7.00
N MET A 10 1.36 7.83 -6.83
CA MET A 10 1.80 6.58 -6.17
C MET A 10 1.41 6.54 -4.69
N ARG A 11 1.58 7.66 -3.97
CA ARG A 11 1.17 7.78 -2.56
C ARG A 11 -0.33 7.67 -2.41
N THR A 12 -1.10 8.35 -3.28
CA THR A 12 -2.56 8.27 -3.29
C THR A 12 -3.04 6.84 -3.51
N LEU A 13 -2.44 6.14 -4.47
CA LEU A 13 -2.77 4.75 -4.75
C LEU A 13 -2.44 3.82 -3.55
N ALA A 14 -1.27 4.00 -2.93
CA ALA A 14 -0.86 3.22 -1.77
C ALA A 14 -1.75 3.49 -0.54
N LEU A 15 -2.17 4.73 -0.34
CA LEU A 15 -3.12 5.10 0.72
C LEU A 15 -4.49 4.43 0.51
N GLY A 16 -4.97 4.37 -0.73
CA GLY A 16 -6.18 3.62 -1.08
C GLY A 16 -6.05 2.13 -0.76
N ALA A 17 -4.91 1.52 -1.11
CA ALA A 17 -4.62 0.12 -0.81
C ALA A 17 -4.53 -0.15 0.70
N LEU A 18 -3.93 0.77 1.46
CA LEU A 18 -3.89 0.72 2.91
C LEU A 18 -5.28 0.81 3.52
N ALA A 19 -6.11 1.76 3.08
CA ALA A 19 -7.50 1.89 3.54
C ALA A 19 -8.31 0.62 3.25
N TRP A 20 -8.16 0.04 2.06
CA TRP A 20 -8.80 -1.23 1.69
C TRP A 20 -8.36 -2.38 2.60
N THR A 21 -7.07 -2.45 2.92
CA THR A 21 -6.48 -3.47 3.81
C THR A 21 -7.00 -3.32 5.25
N LEU A 22 -7.06 -2.08 5.76
CA LEU A 22 -7.54 -1.78 7.10
C LEU A 22 -9.06 -1.90 7.25
N GLY A 23 -9.80 -1.90 6.14
CA GLY A 23 -11.25 -2.10 6.13
C GLY A 23 -11.69 -3.53 6.52
N GLU A 24 -10.77 -4.49 6.58
CA GLU A 24 -11.03 -5.87 7.00
C GLU A 24 -10.12 -6.25 8.18
N PRO A 25 -10.69 -6.58 9.36
CA PRO A 25 -9.92 -6.88 10.56
C PRO A 25 -8.84 -7.95 10.35
N ARG A 26 -9.16 -9.03 9.61
CA ARG A 26 -8.20 -10.11 9.36
C ARG A 26 -7.00 -9.66 8.52
N ARG A 27 -7.23 -8.76 7.55
CA ARG A 27 -6.16 -8.21 6.69
C ARG A 27 -5.32 -7.21 7.48
N ALA A 28 -5.94 -6.38 8.31
CA ALA A 28 -5.25 -5.45 9.21
C ALA A 28 -4.34 -6.17 10.22
N GLU A 29 -4.85 -7.21 10.90
CA GLU A 29 -4.06 -8.02 11.85
C GLU A 29 -2.86 -8.67 11.16
N ARG A 30 -3.05 -9.22 9.96
CA ARG A 30 -1.99 -9.85 9.18
C ARG A 30 -0.94 -8.85 8.70
N LEU A 31 -1.36 -7.67 8.26
CA LEU A 31 -0.46 -6.58 7.89
C LEU A 31 0.47 -6.22 9.05
N ILE A 32 -0.09 -6.01 10.25
CA ILE A 32 0.69 -5.68 11.46
C ILE A 32 1.63 -6.81 11.85
N ALA A 33 1.15 -8.06 11.83
CA ALA A 33 1.96 -9.22 12.16
C ALA A 33 3.16 -9.42 11.21
N LEU A 34 2.99 -9.11 9.92
CA LEU A 34 4.02 -9.30 8.90
C LEU A 34 4.97 -8.10 8.75
N THR A 35 4.47 -6.87 8.96
CA THR A 35 5.30 -5.65 8.85
C THR A 35 5.96 -5.26 10.16
N GLY A 36 5.46 -5.77 11.29
CA GLY A 36 5.91 -5.38 12.63
C GLY A 36 5.48 -3.96 13.03
N LEU A 37 4.65 -3.28 12.24
CA LEU A 37 4.18 -1.93 12.52
C LEU A 37 3.05 -1.96 13.54
N ALA A 38 3.22 -1.29 14.68
CA ALA A 38 2.12 -1.11 15.63
C ALA A 38 1.00 -0.24 15.00
N PRO A 39 -0.28 -0.39 15.40
CA PRO A 39 -1.37 0.42 14.87
C PRO A 39 -1.16 1.93 15.04
N ASP A 40 -0.56 2.35 16.17
CA ASP A 40 -0.28 3.74 16.46
C ASP A 40 0.88 4.29 15.62
N ASP A 41 1.93 3.49 15.42
CA ASP A 41 3.05 3.83 14.52
C ASP A 41 2.59 3.94 13.07
N LEU A 42 1.69 3.05 12.65
CA LEU A 42 1.10 3.07 11.32
C LEU A 42 0.31 4.36 11.08
N ARG A 43 -0.47 4.82 12.08
CA ARG A 43 -1.18 6.12 11.99
C ARG A 43 -0.22 7.29 11.95
N ALA A 44 0.80 7.29 12.80
CA ALA A 44 1.79 8.38 12.86
C ALA A 44 2.59 8.50 11.54
N ARG A 45 2.81 7.38 10.84
CA ARG A 45 3.66 7.29 9.65
C ARG A 45 2.89 7.00 8.37
N VAL A 46 1.58 7.23 8.33
CA VAL A 46 0.73 6.89 7.18
C VAL A 46 1.13 7.60 5.89
N GLY A 47 1.80 8.76 5.98
CA GLY A 47 2.34 9.51 4.83
C GLY A 47 3.79 9.17 4.45
N ASP A 48 4.44 8.25 5.17
CA ASP A 48 5.82 7.83 4.92
C ASP A 48 5.86 6.86 3.72
N ALA A 49 6.68 7.18 2.71
CA ALA A 49 6.84 6.35 1.52
C ALA A 49 7.27 4.93 1.86
N THR A 50 8.09 4.74 2.91
CA THR A 50 8.55 3.43 3.38
C THR A 50 7.40 2.59 3.92
N VAL A 51 6.48 3.21 4.67
CA VAL A 51 5.32 2.53 5.24
C VAL A 51 4.32 2.16 4.15
N LEU A 52 4.09 3.09 3.22
CA LEU A 52 3.22 2.85 2.07
C LEU A 52 3.78 1.74 1.14
N ALA A 53 5.09 1.73 0.90
CA ALA A 53 5.75 0.66 0.17
C ALA A 53 5.62 -0.69 0.89
N ALA A 54 5.83 -0.74 2.21
CA ALA A 54 5.66 -1.96 2.99
C ALA A 54 4.22 -2.51 2.93
N CYS A 55 3.20 -1.63 2.95
CA CYS A 55 1.81 -2.03 2.77
C CYS A 55 1.57 -2.68 1.39
N LEU A 56 2.12 -2.10 0.33
CA LEU A 56 2.01 -2.67 -1.01
C LEU A 56 2.80 -3.98 -1.13
N GLY A 57 3.94 -4.10 -0.46
CA GLY A 57 4.74 -5.34 -0.39
C GLY A 57 4.00 -6.46 0.32
N PHE A 58 3.23 -6.14 1.38
CA PHE A 58 2.34 -7.08 2.02
C PHE A 58 1.29 -7.64 1.05
N LEU A 59 0.65 -6.78 0.24
CA LEU A 59 -0.32 -7.21 -0.77
C LEU A 59 0.35 -8.04 -1.87
N GLU A 60 1.52 -7.64 -2.35
CA GLU A 60 2.29 -8.42 -3.34
C GLU A 60 2.68 -9.81 -2.83
N GLY A 61 2.93 -9.97 -1.53
CA GLY A 61 3.16 -11.27 -0.90
C GLY A 61 1.95 -12.19 -0.89
N HIS A 62 0.75 -11.70 -1.22
CA HIS A 62 -0.48 -12.49 -1.31
C HIS A 62 -1.29 -12.11 -2.54
N GLU A 63 -1.04 -12.79 -3.66
CA GLU A 63 -1.67 -12.54 -4.97
C GLU A 63 -3.21 -12.37 -4.92
N PRO A 64 -3.99 -13.17 -4.17
CA PRO A 64 -5.44 -12.96 -4.06
C PRO A 64 -5.82 -11.59 -3.49
N ASP A 65 -5.09 -11.11 -2.48
CA ASP A 65 -5.33 -9.79 -1.89
C ASP A 65 -4.90 -8.69 -2.84
N LEU A 66 -3.79 -8.86 -3.55
CA LEU A 66 -3.33 -7.91 -4.56
C LEU A 66 -4.40 -7.71 -5.65
N ILE A 67 -4.91 -8.80 -6.21
CA ILE A 67 -5.95 -8.76 -7.26
C ILE A 67 -7.24 -8.14 -6.71
N ALA A 68 -7.67 -8.55 -5.51
CA ALA A 68 -8.89 -8.02 -4.91
C ALA A 68 -8.79 -6.52 -4.57
N CYS A 69 -7.63 -6.08 -4.09
CA CYS A 69 -7.35 -4.67 -3.83
C CYS A 69 -7.34 -3.85 -5.12
N ALA A 70 -6.64 -4.33 -6.15
CA ALA A 70 -6.58 -3.69 -7.46
C ALA A 70 -7.98 -3.54 -8.07
N ALA A 71 -8.79 -4.60 -8.00
CA ALA A 71 -10.18 -4.58 -8.45
C ALA A 71 -11.03 -3.57 -7.67
N ALA A 72 -10.88 -3.49 -6.35
CA ALA A 72 -11.61 -2.55 -5.51
C ALA A 72 -11.21 -1.08 -5.77
N LEU A 73 -9.95 -0.84 -6.15
CA LEU A 73 -9.43 0.48 -6.49
C LEU A 73 -9.64 0.85 -7.98
N GLY A 74 -10.15 -0.09 -8.79
CA GLY A 74 -10.36 0.13 -10.23
C GLY A 74 -9.07 0.28 -11.03
N VAL A 75 -7.97 -0.32 -10.57
CA VAL A 75 -6.66 -0.28 -11.23
C VAL A 75 -6.17 -1.68 -11.58
N ALA A 76 -5.15 -1.74 -12.44
CA ALA A 76 -4.46 -3.00 -12.73
C ALA A 76 -3.51 -3.37 -11.56
N PRO A 77 -3.37 -4.65 -11.18
CA PRO A 77 -2.46 -5.09 -10.10
C PRO A 77 -1.01 -4.61 -10.29
N GLU A 78 -0.56 -4.53 -11.55
CA GLU A 78 0.78 -4.08 -11.92
C GLU A 78 1.02 -2.61 -11.53
N ARG A 79 -0.05 -1.79 -11.42
CA ARG A 79 0.04 -0.41 -10.95
C ARG A 79 0.39 -0.34 -9.48
N LEU A 80 -0.12 -1.26 -8.66
CA LEU A 80 0.22 -1.37 -7.24
C LEU A 80 1.70 -1.77 -7.07
N VAL A 81 2.15 -2.76 -7.84
CA VAL A 81 3.56 -3.20 -7.83
C VAL A 81 4.49 -2.08 -8.31
N ALA A 82 4.12 -1.36 -9.37
CA ALA A 82 4.88 -0.22 -9.86
C ALA A 82 4.95 0.92 -8.82
N ALA A 83 3.83 1.21 -8.14
CA ALA A 83 3.79 2.22 -7.09
C ALA A 83 4.70 1.84 -5.92
N ARG A 84 4.73 0.57 -5.50
CA ARG A 84 5.67 0.10 -4.47
C ARG A 84 7.11 0.39 -4.85
N ARG A 85 7.53 -0.03 -6.04
CA ARG A 85 8.91 0.16 -6.52
C ARG A 85 9.27 1.65 -6.60
N GLY A 86 8.35 2.50 -7.04
CA GLY A 86 8.57 3.94 -7.08
C GLY A 86 8.67 4.57 -5.69
N LEU A 87 7.91 4.08 -4.71
CA LEU A 87 7.97 4.55 -3.32
C LEU A 87 9.26 4.08 -2.60
N GLU A 88 9.79 2.91 -2.94
CA GLU A 88 11.08 2.42 -2.41
C GLU A 88 12.29 3.19 -2.97
N ALA A 89 12.15 3.75 -4.16
CA ALA A 89 13.20 4.50 -4.84
C ALA A 89 13.17 6.01 -4.57
N ALA A 90 12.14 6.51 -3.89
CA ALA A 90 11.91 7.93 -3.56
C ALA A 90 12.58 8.34 -2.25
#